data_AF-A0A3D0DI07-F1
#
_entry.id   AF-A0A3D0DI07-F1
#
_cell.length_a   1.000
_cell.length_b   1.000
_cell.length_c   1.000
_cell.angle_alpha   90.00
_cell.angle_beta   90.00
_cell.angle_gamma   90.00
#
_symmetry.space_group_name_H-M   'P 1'
#
loop_
_entity.id
_entity.type
_entity.pdbx_description
1 polymer ?
#
loop_
_entity_poly.entity_id
_entity_poly.type
_entity_poly.pdbx_seq_one_letter_code
_entity_poly.pdbx_strand_id
1 'polypeptide(L)' 'MAKRQSFADKASKKKHVLDCPVCASPITPTMFILPTPTESGSIKYKRSIIGICKCNHKKYYG' A
#
# COMPACT_ATOMS: atom_id res chain seq x y z
N MET A 1 -2.74 -2.12 31.32
CA MET A 1 -4.22 -2.07 31.49
C MET A 1 -4.88 -1.83 30.14
N ALA A 2 -5.60 -2.81 29.60
CA ALA A 2 -6.37 -2.62 28.37
C ALA A 2 -7.61 -1.76 28.69
N LYS A 3 -7.73 -0.59 28.05
CA LYS A 3 -8.89 0.28 28.19
C LYS A 3 -10.12 -0.50 27.69
N ARG A 4 -11.16 -0.67 28.53
CA ARG A 4 -12.41 -1.33 28.13
C ARG A 4 -13.05 -0.52 27.00
N GLN A 5 -12.95 -1.00 25.75
CA GLN A 5 -13.57 -0.36 24.58
C GLN A 5 -14.98 -0.89 24.42
N SER A 6 -15.99 0.00 24.32
CA SER A 6 -17.36 -0.41 24.02
C SER A 6 -17.48 -0.88 22.56
N PHE A 7 -18.56 -1.59 22.23
CA PHE A 7 -18.85 -1.96 20.84
C PHE A 7 -19.02 -0.72 19.94
N ALA A 8 -19.62 0.35 20.46
CA ALA A 8 -19.74 1.62 19.77
C ALA A 8 -18.35 2.21 19.45
N ASP A 9 -17.41 2.20 20.40
CA ASP A 9 -16.04 2.69 20.18
C ASP A 9 -15.28 1.89 19.11
N LYS A 10 -15.62 0.62 18.92
CA LYS A 10 -15.02 -0.22 17.87
C LYS A 10 -15.64 0.06 16.50
N ALA A 11 -16.95 0.26 16.43
CA ALA A 11 -17.66 0.57 15.19
C ALA A 11 -17.29 1.97 14.65
N SER A 12 -17.05 2.92 15.54
CA SER A 12 -16.69 4.31 15.22
C SER A 12 -15.25 4.50 14.74
N LYS A 13 -14.43 3.44 14.67
CA LYS A 13 -13.04 3.56 14.21
C LYS A 13 -13.00 3.95 12.73
N LYS A 14 -12.68 5.22 12.48
CA LYS A 14 -12.38 5.71 11.14
C LYS A 14 -11.15 4.96 10.62
N LYS A 15 -11.29 4.31 9.46
CA LYS A 15 -10.17 3.68 8.77
C LYS A 15 -9.21 4.80 8.34
N HIS A 16 -7.94 4.69 8.69
CA HIS A 16 -6.89 5.57 8.15
C HIS A 16 -6.65 5.18 6.69
N VAL A 17 -7.45 5.74 5.80
CA VAL A 17 -7.29 5.60 4.36
C VAL A 17 -6.72 6.91 3.84
N LEU A 18 -5.64 6.84 3.09
CA LEU A 18 -5.09 7.99 2.39
C LEU A 18 -5.71 8.02 1.00
N ASP A 19 -6.37 9.13 0.67
CA ASP A 19 -6.95 9.32 -0.66
C ASP A 19 -5.92 9.95 -1.60
N CYS A 20 -5.94 9.53 -2.86
CA CYS A 20 -5.09 10.10 -3.88
C CYS A 20 -5.54 11.54 -4.21
N PRO A 21 -4.64 12.54 -4.21
CA PRO A 21 -5.00 13.94 -4.47
C PRO A 21 -5.51 14.20 -5.90
N VAL A 22 -5.28 13.26 -6.83
CA VAL A 22 -5.64 13.42 -8.26
C VAL A 22 -7.00 12.78 -8.58
N CYS A 23 -7.26 11.58 -8.08
CA CYS A 23 -8.46 10.81 -8.44
C CYS A 23 -9.42 10.57 -7.27
N ALA A 24 -9.12 11.10 -6.08
CA ALA A 24 -9.87 10.92 -4.84
C ALA A 24 -10.19 9.45 -4.50
N SER A 25 -9.45 8.50 -5.08
CA SER A 25 -9.59 7.08 -4.80
C SER A 25 -8.67 6.68 -3.65
N PRO A 26 -9.07 5.68 -2.84
CA PRO A 26 -8.22 5.19 -1.75
C PRO A 26 -6.90 4.63 -2.30
N ILE A 27 -5.78 5.01 -1.67
CA ILE A 27 -4.46 4.48 -1.98
C ILE A 27 -4.29 3.13 -1.28
N THR A 28 -4.06 2.07 -2.04
CA THR A 28 -3.72 0.74 -1.53
C THR A 28 -2.20 0.59 -1.44
N PRO A 29 -1.60 0.54 -0.24
CA PRO A 29 -0.18 0.26 -0.10
C PRO A 29 0.09 -1.20 -0.47
N THR A 30 0.89 -1.41 -1.50
CA THR A 30 1.15 -2.74 -2.07
C THR A 30 2.66 -2.98 -2.11
N MET A 31 3.11 -4.16 -1.70
CA MET A 31 4.53 -4.51 -1.82
C MET A 31 4.83 -4.85 -3.27
N PHE A 32 5.75 -4.08 -3.86
CA PHE A 32 6.23 -4.29 -5.22
C PHE A 32 7.65 -4.83 -5.19
N ILE A 33 7.88 -5.92 -5.93
CA ILE A 33 9.14 -6.65 -5.96
C ILE A 33 9.66 -6.65 -7.39
N LEU A 34 10.82 -6.05 -7.60
CA LEU A 34 11.48 -6.01 -8.91
C LEU A 34 12.77 -6.84 -8.90
N PRO A 35 12.98 -7.74 -9.87
CA PRO A 35 14.27 -8.36 -10.09
C PRO A 35 15.24 -7.33 -10.67
N THR A 36 16.36 -7.14 -10.01
CA THR A 36 17.48 -6.29 -10.44
C THR A 36 18.69 -7.17 -10.70
N PRO A 37 19.16 -7.28 -11.95
CA PRO A 37 20.36 -8.03 -12.26
C PRO A 37 21.58 -7.31 -11.67
N THR A 38 22.54 -8.09 -11.19
CA THR A 38 23.84 -7.59 -10.74
C THR A 38 24.90 -7.90 -11.80
N GLU A 39 25.97 -7.10 -11.82
CA GLU A 39 27.08 -7.28 -12.76
C GLU A 39 27.74 -8.66 -12.67
N SER A 40 27.67 -9.29 -11.49
CA SER A 40 28.16 -10.65 -11.23
C SER A 40 27.20 -11.78 -11.65
N GLY A 41 26.12 -11.46 -12.38
CA GLY A 41 25.17 -12.44 -12.91
C GLY A 41 24.12 -12.93 -11.90
N SER A 42 24.16 -12.47 -10.64
CA SER A 42 23.13 -12.79 -9.64
C SER A 42 21.91 -11.87 -9.77
N ILE A 43 20.72 -12.36 -9.40
CA ILE A 43 19.48 -11.57 -9.39
C ILE A 43 19.15 -11.16 -7.96
N LYS A 44 19.12 -9.85 -7.71
CA LYS A 44 18.66 -9.29 -6.43
C LYS A 44 17.22 -8.82 -6.56
N TYR A 45 16.42 -9.03 -5.52
CA TYR A 45 15.03 -8.56 -5.49
C TYR A 45 14.93 -7.26 -4.69
N LYS A 46 14.61 -6.16 -5.36
CA LYS A 46 14.34 -4.88 -4.68
C LYS A 46 12.88 -4.86 -4.24
N ARG A 47 12.66 -4.72 -2.93
CA ARG A 47 11.33 -4.58 -2.33
C ARG A 47 11.05 -3.11 -2.08
N SER A 48 9.93 -2.61 -2.60
CA SER A 48 9.45 -1.24 -2.34
C SER A 48 7.95 -1.26 -2.07
N ILE A 49 7.50 -0.53 -1.05
CA ILE A 49 6.07 -0.32 -0.81
C ILE A 49 5.63 0.84 -1.71
N ILE A 50 4.64 0.58 -2.56
CA ILE A 50 4.10 1.57 -3.50
C ILE A 50 2.61 1.76 -3.20
N GLY A 51 2.16 3.00 -3.17
CA GLY A 51 0.73 3.32 -3.11
C GLY A 51 0.09 3.20 -4.49
N ILE A 52 -0.86 2.29 -4.64
CA ILE A 52 -1.61 2.12 -5.89
C ILE A 52 -2.96 2.81 -5.77
N CYS A 53 -3.34 3.53 -6.82
CA CYS A 53 -4.62 4.21 -6.99
C CYS A 53 -5.07 4.03 -8.45
N LYS A 54 -6.23 4.59 -8.82
CA LYS A 54 -6.73 4.48 -10.20
C LYS A 54 -5.76 5.06 -11.25
N CYS A 55 -4.98 6.09 -10.91
CA CYS A 55 -4.05 6.74 -11.83
C CYS A 55 -2.88 5.85 -12.26
N ASN A 56 -2.32 5.07 -11.33
CA ASN A 56 -1.13 4.25 -11.57
C ASN A 56 -1.44 2.75 -11.68
N HIS A 57 -2.72 2.37 -11.60
CA HIS A 57 -3.16 0.98 -11.74
C HIS A 57 -2.61 0.31 -13.01
N LYS A 58 -2.75 0.97 -14.17
CA LYS A 58 -2.26 0.47 -15.46
C LYS A 58 -0.73 0.25 -15.48
N LYS A 59 0.03 1.06 -14.73
CA LYS A 59 1.49 0.97 -14.68
C LYS A 59 1.97 -0.26 -13.90
N TYR A 60 1.24 -0.66 -12.86
CA TYR A 60 1.68 -1.72 -11.94
C TYR A 60 0.97 -3.06 -12.17
N TYR A 61 -0.27 -3.05 -12.67
CA TYR A 61 -1.05 -4.27 -12.93
C TYR A 61 -1.11 -4.67 -14.41
N GLY A 62 -0.77 -3.77 -15.33
CA GLY A 62 -0.91 -3.98 -16.78
C GLY A 62 -2.25 -3.46 -17.30
#